data_AF-A0A961RVQ8-F1
#
_entry.id   AF-A0A961RVQ8-F1
#
_cell.length_a   1.000
_cell.length_b   1.000
_cell.length_c   1.000
_cell.angle_alpha   90.00
_cell.angle_beta   90.00
_cell.angle_gamma   90.00
#
_symmetry.space_group_name_H-M   'P 1'
#
loop_
_entity.id
_entity.type
_entity.pdbx_description
1 polymer ?
#
loop_
_entity_poly.entity_id
_entity_poly.type
_entity_poly.pdbx_seq_one_letter_code
_entity_poly.pdbx_strand_id
1 'polypeptide(L)'
;MYQAETNSIRIEVTPQYVEGRSDPSRSRFFWAYRVVIENAREDTVQLVSRYWQITDSLGKVEDVRGAGVIGEQPVLGPGDRFEYT
;
A
#
# COMPACT_ATOMS: atom_id res chain seq x y z
N MET A 1 -2.99 -0.07 -12.31
CA MET A 1 -1.78 0.37 -11.58
C MET A 1 -2.00 1.83 -11.23
N TYR A 2 -1.75 2.19 -9.98
CA TYR A 2 -1.86 3.56 -9.47
C TYR A 2 -0.50 4.00 -8.98
N GLN A 3 -0.18 5.29 -9.11
CA GLN A 3 1.07 5.86 -8.61
C GLN A 3 0.86 7.26 -8.06
N ALA A 4 1.68 7.63 -7.09
CA ALA A 4 1.81 8.99 -6.61
C ALA A 4 3.26 9.26 -6.22
N GLU A 5 3.70 10.49 -6.39
CA GLU A 5 5.03 10.94 -5.96
C GLU A 5 4.86 12.11 -4.99
N THR A 6 5.57 12.09 -3.88
CA THR A 6 5.56 13.17 -2.89
C THR A 6 6.95 13.36 -2.33
N ASN A 7 7.51 14.56 -2.49
CA ASN A 7 8.89 14.87 -2.12
C ASN A 7 9.89 13.81 -2.59
N SER A 8 9.83 13.44 -3.88
CA SER A 8 10.69 12.42 -4.51
C SER A 8 10.63 11.03 -3.86
N ILE A 9 9.57 10.72 -3.11
CA ILE A 9 9.20 9.36 -2.74
C ILE A 9 8.07 8.92 -3.65
N ARG A 10 8.29 7.88 -4.45
CA ARG A 10 7.28 7.31 -5.33
C ARG A 10 6.64 6.10 -4.68
N ILE A 11 5.31 6.08 -4.67
CA ILE A 11 4.50 4.94 -4.24
C ILE A 11 3.74 4.43 -5.45
N GLU A 12 3.88 3.14 -5.77
CA GLU A 12 3.07 2.46 -6.78
C GLU A 12 2.22 1.37 -6.14
N VAL A 13 0.96 1.26 -6.55
CA VAL A 13 0.01 0.27 -6.03
C VAL A 13 -0.65 -0.47 -7.17
N THR A 14 -0.61 -1.80 -7.11
CA THR A 14 -1.28 -2.70 -8.05
C THR A 14 -2.29 -3.56 -7.29
N PRO A 15 -3.60 -3.23 -7.31
CA PRO A 15 -4.62 -4.09 -6.75
C PRO A 15 -4.91 -5.28 -7.67
N GLN A 16 -5.27 -6.40 -7.06
CA GLN A 16 -5.64 -7.63 -7.75
C GLN A 16 -6.85 -8.26 -7.07
N TYR A 17 -7.92 -8.49 -7.84
CA TYR A 17 -9.05 -9.28 -7.39
C TYR A 17 -8.67 -10.76 -7.29
N VAL A 18 -8.98 -11.40 -6.16
CA VAL A 18 -8.67 -12.81 -5.92
C VAL A 18 -9.95 -13.62 -5.98
N GLU A 19 -10.26 -14.15 -7.16
CA GLU A 19 -11.50 -14.90 -7.43
C GLU A 19 -11.68 -16.08 -6.47
N GLY A 20 -10.63 -16.88 -6.27
CA GLY A 20 -10.69 -18.07 -5.40
C GLY A 20 -10.92 -17.80 -3.90
N ARG A 21 -10.85 -16.53 -3.45
CA ARG A 21 -11.18 -16.11 -2.07
C ARG A 21 -12.44 -15.26 -2.00
N SER A 22 -13.07 -15.00 -3.14
CA SER A 22 -14.24 -14.16 -3.25
C SER A 22 -15.50 -15.01 -3.40
N ASP A 23 -16.62 -14.47 -2.94
CA ASP A 23 -17.95 -15.02 -3.13
C ASP A 23 -18.90 -13.87 -3.52
N PRO A 24 -18.95 -13.50 -4.81
CA PRO A 24 -19.82 -12.43 -5.29
C PRO A 24 -21.30 -12.66 -4.98
N SER A 25 -21.75 -13.92 -4.91
CA SER A 25 -23.14 -14.27 -4.59
C SER A 25 -23.52 -13.86 -3.16
N ARG A 26 -22.53 -13.77 -2.26
CA ARG A 26 -22.68 -13.29 -0.88
C ARG A 26 -22.11 -11.90 -0.66
N SER A 27 -21.85 -11.14 -1.74
CA SER A 27 -21.23 -9.80 -1.69
C SER A 27 -19.89 -9.77 -0.93
N ARG A 28 -19.09 -10.83 -1.04
CA ARG A 28 -17.74 -10.90 -0.45
C ARG A 28 -16.70 -10.82 -1.55
N PHE A 29 -15.88 -9.78 -1.53
CA PHE A 29 -14.86 -9.53 -2.55
C PHE A 29 -13.49 -9.43 -1.88
N PHE A 30 -12.60 -10.36 -2.21
CA PHE A 30 -11.24 -10.37 -1.69
C PHE A 30 -10.31 -9.70 -2.71
N TRP A 31 -9.53 -8.74 -2.23
CA TRP A 31 -8.54 -8.02 -3.00
C TRP A 31 -7.18 -8.16 -2.33
N ALA A 32 -6.17 -8.48 -3.13
CA ALA A 32 -4.77 -8.30 -2.77
C ALA A 32 -4.28 -6.98 -3.36
N TYR A 33 -3.16 -6.47 -2.85
CA TYR A 33 -2.50 -5.30 -3.41
C TYR A 33 -0.99 -5.52 -3.34
N ARG A 34 -0.27 -5.02 -4.34
CA ARG A 34 1.19 -4.93 -4.30
C ARG A 34 1.58 -3.48 -4.20
N VAL A 35 2.33 -3.12 -3.16
CA VAL A 35 2.79 -1.75 -2.92
C VAL A 35 4.30 -1.71 -3.12
N VAL A 36 4.75 -0.69 -3.83
CA VAL A 36 6.15 -0.41 -4.12
C VAL A 36 6.45 0.98 -3.60
N ILE A 37 7.56 1.13 -2.88
CA ILE A 37 8.05 2.38 -2.32
C ILE A 37 9.46 2.59 -2.87
N GLU A 38 9.69 3.68 -3.58
CA GLU A 38 10.98 4.03 -4.16
C GLU A 38 11.43 5.38 -3.60
N ASN A 39 12.68 5.44 -3.12
CA ASN A 39 13.31 6.67 -2.67
C ASN A 39 14.14 7.30 -3.79
N ALA A 40 13.58 8.30 -4.49
CA ALA A 40 14.28 9.07 -5.52
C ALA A 40 14.96 10.33 -4.96
N ARG A 41 15.13 10.44 -3.64
CA ARG A 41 15.91 11.51 -3.01
C ARG A 41 17.40 11.18 -2.98
N GLU A 42 18.20 12.17 -2.61
CA GLU A 42 19.64 12.02 -2.36
C GLU A 42 19.96 11.63 -0.90
N ASP A 43 18.96 11.65 0.00
CA ASP A 43 19.09 11.27 1.40
C ASP A 43 18.33 9.98 1.75
N THR A 44 18.77 9.30 2.82
CA THR A 44 18.13 8.09 3.33
C THR A 44 16.84 8.43 4.08
N VAL A 45 15.77 7.67 3.83
CA VAL A 45 14.48 7.79 4.51
C VAL A 45 14.10 6.51 5.23
N GLN A 46 13.17 6.60 6.19
CA GLN A 46 12.59 5.44 6.85
C GLN A 46 11.07 5.50 6.82
N LEU A 47 10.43 4.38 6.47
CA LEU A 47 9.00 4.22 6.66
C LEU A 47 8.71 4.01 8.15
N VAL A 48 8.02 4.96 8.76
CA VAL A 48 7.69 4.92 10.19
C VAL A 48 6.32 4.29 10.43
N SER A 49 5.31 4.70 9.68
CA SER A 49 3.92 4.29 9.91
C SER A 49 3.09 4.40 8.65
N ARG A 50 1.94 3.72 8.64
CA ARG A 50 0.95 3.78 7.57
C ARG A 50 -0.41 4.23 8.09
N TYR A 51 -1.16 4.85 7.19
CA TYR A 51 -2.58 5.13 7.32
C TYR A 51 -3.28 4.71 6.04
N TRP A 52 -4.31 3.89 6.17
CA TRP A 52 -5.22 3.54 5.09
C TRP A 52 -6.61 4.04 5.44
N GLN A 53 -7.25 4.65 4.44
CA GLN A 53 -8.67 4.95 4.46
C GLN A 53 -9.32 4.12 3.35
N ILE A 54 -10.13 3.15 3.73
CA ILE A 54 -10.75 2.19 2.81
C ILE A 54 -12.23 2.52 2.75
N THR A 55 -12.76 2.76 1.55
CA THR A 55 -14.18 3.09 1.35
C THR A 55 -14.84 2.01 0.51
N ASP A 56 -15.95 1.44 0.99
CA ASP A 56 -16.73 0.48 0.23
C ASP A 56 -17.71 1.17 -0.74
N SER A 57 -18.41 0.38 -1.56
CA SER A 57 -19.34 0.90 -2.56
C SER A 57 -20.61 1.55 -1.98
N LEU A 58 -20.89 1.35 -0.70
CA LEU A 58 -21.99 1.98 0.03
C LEU A 58 -21.54 3.25 0.76
N GLY A 59 -20.28 3.64 0.62
CA GLY A 59 -19.69 4.82 1.24
C GLY A 59 -19.26 4.62 2.69
N LYS A 60 -19.26 3.38 3.21
CA LYS A 60 -18.72 3.11 4.54
C LYS A 60 -17.20 3.24 4.49
N VAL A 61 -16.66 3.98 5.45
CA VAL A 61 -15.22 4.21 5.59
C VAL A 61 -14.66 3.38 6.74
N GLU A 62 -13.49 2.78 6.52
CA GLU A 62 -12.68 2.11 7.52
C GLU A 62 -11.27 2.72 7.53
N ASP A 63 -10.83 3.13 8.72
CA ASP A 63 -9.51 3.69 8.95
C ASP A 63 -8.59 2.66 9.60
N VAL A 64 -7.47 2.38 8.94
CA VAL A 64 -6.44 1.47 9.47
C VAL A 64 -5.15 2.25 9.68
N ARG A 65 -4.67 2.27 10.93
CA ARG A 65 -3.42 2.91 11.32
C ARG A 65 -2.48 1.88 11.93
N GLY A 66 -1.18 2.02 11.70
CA GLY A 66 -0.19 1.16 12.33
C GLY A 66 1.23 1.58 12.07
N ALA A 67 2.14 1.14 12.94
CA ALA A 67 3.57 1.25 12.71
C ALA A 67 3.98 0.36 11.53
N GLY A 68 4.92 0.86 10.74
CA GLY A 68 5.51 0.10 9.64
C GLY A 68 4.52 -0.36 8.56
N VAL A 69 4.97 -1.33 7.79
CA VAL A 69 4.21 -2.13 6.82
C VAL A 69 4.62 -3.59 7.03
N ILE A 70 3.67 -4.54 6.99
CA ILE A 70 3.92 -5.98 7.18
C ILE A 70 4.74 -6.38 8.44
N GLY A 71 4.84 -5.51 9.45
CA GLY A 71 5.65 -5.73 10.65
C GLY A 71 7.06 -5.12 10.58
N GLU A 72 7.39 -4.41 9.50
CA GLU A 72 8.70 -3.82 9.22
C GLU A 72 8.64 -2.29 9.08
N GLN A 73 9.75 -1.62 9.38
CA GLN A 73 9.96 -0.18 9.16
C GLN A 73 11.17 0.02 8.24
N PRO A 74 11.01 -0.24 6.93
CA PRO A 74 12.13 -0.26 5.99
C PRO A 74 12.85 1.09 5.94
N VAL A 75 14.17 1.03 5.89
CA VAL A 75 15.08 2.15 5.67
C VAL A 75 15.54 2.07 4.21
N LEU A 76 15.36 3.16 3.47
CA LEU A 76 15.63 3.27 2.03
C LEU A 76 16.71 4.32 1.80
N GLY A 77 17.86 3.90 1.30
CA GLY A 77 18.87 4.81 0.76
C GLY A 77 18.44 5.43 -0.58
N PRO A 78 19.26 6.33 -1.15
CA PRO A 78 19.03 6.91 -2.46
C PRO A 78 18.93 5.83 -3.55
N GLY A 79 17.83 5.82 -4.29
CA GLY A 79 17.52 4.84 -5.35
C GLY A 79 16.98 3.50 -4.84
N ASP A 80 16.89 3.27 -3.53
CA ASP A 80 16.39 2.02 -2.99
C ASP A 80 14.88 1.88 -3.18
N ARG A 81 14.44 0.62 -3.30
CA ARG A 81 13.05 0.23 -3.49
C ARG A 81 12.65 -0.87 -2.51
N PHE A 82 11.50 -0.71 -1.87
CA PHE A 82 10.87 -1.71 -1.01
C PHE A 82 9.51 -2.12 -1.59
N GLU A 83 9.20 -3.42 -1.54
CA GLU A 83 7.97 -3.99 -2.11
C GLU A 83 7.30 -4.93 -1.10
N TYR A 84 5.97 -4.87 -1.00
CA TYR A 84 5.18 -5.79 -0.16
C TYR A 84 3.79 -6.08 -0.75
N THR A 85 3.16 -7.16 -0.27
CA THR A 85 1.81 -7.63 -0.65
C THR A 85 1.00 -8.03 0.57
#